data_AF-A0A5K0XPC3-F1
#
_entry.id   AF-A0A5K0XPC3-F1
#
_cell.length_a   1.000
_cell.length_b   1.000
_cell.length_c   1.000
_cell.angle_alpha   90.00
_cell.angle_beta   90.00
_cell.angle_gamma   90.00
#
_symmetry.space_group_name_H-M   'P 1'
#
loop_
_entity.id
_entity.type
_entity.pdbx_description
1 polymer ?
#
loop_
_entity_poly.entity_id
_entity_poly.type
_entity_poly.pdbx_seq_one_letter_code
_entity_poly.pdbx_strand_id
1 'polypeptide(L)'
;EAINAYTFAVRGLACQILEQIAEELKIEPRNTFSQYLMDKQSDSVFRLNHYPPCPALVDLKYKLIGFGEHTDPQILTVLRSNNTAGLEICLRDGSWLPVPPDPNSVIVNVGDAMQ
;
A
#
# COMPACT_ATOMS: atom_id res chain seq x y z
N GLU A 1 -17.16 12.73 5.24
CA GLU A 1 -17.37 11.84 6.40
C GLU A 1 -16.74 10.46 6.19
N ALA A 2 -17.18 9.67 5.19
CA ALA A 2 -16.66 8.32 4.94
C ALA A 2 -15.14 8.24 4.71
N ILE A 3 -14.56 9.17 3.93
CA ILE A 3 -13.10 9.21 3.69
C ILE A 3 -12.33 9.44 5.00
N ASN A 4 -12.78 10.39 5.83
CA ASN A 4 -12.11 10.67 7.10
C ASN A 4 -12.17 9.47 8.05
N ALA A 5 -13.33 8.82 8.15
CA ALA A 5 -13.49 7.62 8.96
C ALA A 5 -12.57 6.48 8.48
N TYR A 6 -12.49 6.27 7.17
CA TYR A 6 -11.60 5.28 6.56
C TYR A 6 -10.12 5.60 6.81
N THR A 7 -9.69 6.82 6.53
CA THR A 7 -8.29 7.25 6.74
C THR A 7 -7.88 7.16 8.20
N PHE A 8 -8.78 7.48 9.14
CA PHE A 8 -8.50 7.32 10.57
C PHE A 8 -8.32 5.85 10.95
N ALA A 9 -9.20 4.96 10.48
CA ALA A 9 -9.10 3.52 10.74
C ALA A 9 -7.81 2.92 10.14
N VAL A 10 -7.48 3.27 8.89
CA VAL A 10 -6.27 2.79 8.21
C VAL A 10 -4.99 3.33 8.87
N ARG A 11 -4.98 4.59 9.35
CA ARG A 11 -3.86 5.12 10.13
C ARG A 11 -3.65 4.34 11.42
N GLY A 12 -4.73 4.00 12.12
CA GLY A 12 -4.66 3.14 13.31
C GLY A 12 -4.09 1.76 13.01
N LEU A 13 -4.53 1.13 11.92
CA LEU A 13 -4.00 -0.15 11.45
C LEU A 13 -2.51 -0.05 11.09
N ALA A 14 -2.09 1.00 10.38
CA ALA A 14 -0.69 1.24 10.03
C ALA A 14 0.19 1.38 11.28
N CYS A 15 -0.26 2.10 12.31
CA CYS A 15 0.45 2.17 13.59
C CYS A 15 0.60 0.79 14.24
N GLN A 16 -0.45 -0.02 14.27
CA GLN A 16 -0.39 -1.37 14.83
C GLN A 16 0.60 -2.27 14.07
N ILE A 17 0.62 -2.20 12.74
CA ILE A 17 1.57 -2.95 11.91
C ILE A 17 3.02 -2.52 12.24
N LEU A 18 3.28 -1.22 12.31
CA LEU A 18 4.60 -0.69 12.63
C LEU A 18 5.07 -1.06 14.04
N GLU A 19 4.17 -1.09 15.01
CA GLU A 19 4.45 -1.55 16.38
C GLU A 19 4.77 -3.04 16.43
N GLN A 20 4.03 -3.86 15.69
CA GLN A 20 4.33 -5.30 15.56
C GLN A 20 5.70 -5.52 14.90
N ILE A 21 6.05 -4.73 13.87
CA ILE A 21 7.37 -4.80 13.24
C ILE A 21 8.48 -4.46 14.25
N ALA A 22 8.33 -3.38 15.02
CA ALA A 22 9.31 -3.01 16.05
C ALA A 22 9.48 -4.13 17.09
N GLU A 23 8.37 -4.70 17.56
CA GLU A 23 8.36 -5.78 18.55
C GLU A 23 9.04 -7.05 18.04
N GLU A 24 8.71 -7.51 16.83
CA GLU A 24 9.33 -8.70 16.21
C GLU A 24 10.84 -8.49 15.94
N LEU A 25 11.24 -7.26 15.63
CA LEU A 25 12.64 -6.88 15.48
C LEU A 25 13.34 -6.59 16.82
N LYS A 26 12.63 -6.69 17.95
CA LYS A 26 13.14 -6.43 19.32
C LYS A 26 13.68 -5.01 19.48
N ILE A 27 13.03 -4.04 18.85
CA ILE A 27 13.35 -2.63 18.91
C ILE A 27 12.48 -1.97 19.98
N GLU A 28 13.13 -1.31 20.94
CA GLU A 28 12.46 -0.54 21.99
C GLU A 28 12.71 0.96 21.83
N PRO A 29 11.70 1.82 22.06
CA PRO A 29 10.34 1.48 22.47
C PRO A 29 9.50 0.89 21.33
N ARG A 30 8.48 0.07 21.63
CA ARG A 30 7.55 -0.53 20.64
C ARG A 30 6.98 0.47 19.62
N ASN A 31 6.77 1.73 20.01
CA ASN A 31 6.28 2.79 19.12
C ASN A 31 7.37 3.48 18.29
N THR A 32 8.58 2.91 18.19
CA THR A 32 9.74 3.51 17.50
C THR A 32 9.41 3.97 16.08
N PHE A 33 8.61 3.19 15.35
CA PHE A 33 8.17 3.56 14.00
C PHE A 33 6.81 4.25 13.98
N SER A 34 5.84 3.80 14.78
CA SER A 34 4.47 4.37 14.76
C SER A 34 4.44 5.82 15.24
N GLN A 35 5.40 6.26 16.07
CA GLN A 35 5.51 7.66 16.50
C GLN A 35 5.65 8.63 15.32
N TYR A 36 6.32 8.25 14.23
CA TYR A 36 6.45 9.10 13.04
C TYR A 36 5.09 9.33 12.38
N LEU A 37 4.22 8.33 12.39
CA LEU A 37 2.85 8.44 11.90
C LEU A 37 1.95 9.20 12.87
N MET A 38 2.30 9.36 14.14
CA MET A 38 1.49 10.09 15.13
C MET A 38 1.89 11.55 15.27
N ASP A 39 3.06 11.93 14.75
CA ASP A 39 3.52 13.31 14.77
C ASP A 39 2.55 14.23 14.01
N LYS A 40 2.37 15.45 14.53
CA LYS A 40 1.53 16.48 13.89
C LYS A 40 2.11 16.99 12.57
N GLN A 41 3.42 16.86 12.39
CA GLN A 41 4.17 17.19 11.18
C GLN A 41 4.33 15.96 10.25
N SER A 42 3.68 14.82 10.56
CA SER A 42 3.72 13.63 9.71
C SER A 42 3.18 13.93 8.32
N ASP A 43 3.98 13.65 7.30
CA ASP A 43 3.59 13.74 5.89
C ASP A 43 2.89 12.44 5.42
N SER A 44 1.68 12.21 5.94
CA SER A 44 0.86 11.06 5.55
C SER A 44 -0.04 11.40 4.36
N VAL A 45 0.12 10.68 3.25
CA VAL A 45 -0.63 10.90 2.02
C VAL A 45 -1.73 9.86 1.85
N PHE A 46 -2.94 10.32 1.48
CA PHE A 46 -4.04 9.45 1.06
C PHE A 46 -4.28 9.60 -0.44
N ARG A 47 -4.26 8.48 -1.19
CA ARG A 47 -4.48 8.45 -2.64
C ARG A 47 -5.67 7.54 -2.97
N LEU A 48 -6.59 8.05 -3.78
CA LEU A 48 -7.70 7.27 -4.35
C LEU A 48 -7.47 7.10 -5.85
N ASN A 49 -7.21 5.87 -6.29
CA ASN A 49 -6.99 5.54 -7.69
C ASN A 49 -8.28 5.00 -8.34
N HIS A 50 -8.53 5.40 -9.59
CA HIS A 50 -9.61 4.87 -10.42
C HIS A 50 -9.07 4.53 -11.80
N TYR A 51 -9.08 3.23 -12.14
CA TYR A 51 -8.60 2.70 -13.42
C TYR A 51 -9.81 2.23 -14.24
N PRO A 52 -10.35 3.05 -15.17
CA PRO A 52 -11.51 2.67 -15.95
C PRO A 52 -11.16 1.58 -16.98
N PRO A 53 -12.13 0.73 -17.37
CA PRO A 53 -11.95 -0.17 -18.51
C PRO A 53 -11.57 0.60 -19.78
N CYS A 54 -10.77 -0.02 -20.65
CA CYS A 54 -10.43 0.53 -21.96
C CYS A 54 -10.95 -0.40 -23.08
N PRO A 55 -12.21 -0.23 -23.53
CA PRO A 55 -12.85 -1.15 -24.49
C PRO A 55 -12.09 -1.30 -25.82
N ALA A 56 -11.45 -0.23 -26.29
CA ALA A 56 -10.73 -0.20 -27.56
C ALA A 56 -9.51 -1.14 -27.61
N LEU A 57 -9.08 -1.66 -26.45
CA LEU A 57 -7.89 -2.49 -26.32
C LEU A 57 -8.19 -3.87 -25.72
N VAL A 58 -9.47 -4.19 -25.47
CA VAL A 58 -9.90 -5.49 -24.90
C VAL A 58 -9.52 -6.65 -25.83
N ASP A 59 -9.49 -6.41 -27.14
CA ASP A 59 -9.13 -7.40 -28.16
C ASP A 59 -7.63 -7.38 -28.54
N LEU A 60 -6.85 -6.46 -27.97
CA LEU A 60 -5.41 -6.42 -28.18
C LEU A 60 -4.71 -7.23 -27.09
N LYS A 61 -3.70 -8.03 -27.47
CA LYS A 61 -2.88 -8.82 -26.52
C LYS A 61 -2.02 -7.95 -25.57
N TYR A 62 -2.13 -6.62 -25.65
CA TYR A 62 -1.35 -5.68 -24.86
C TYR A 62 -2.19 -5.19 -23.67
N LYS A 63 -1.69 -5.40 -22.45
CA LYS A 63 -2.25 -4.77 -21.26
C LYS A 63 -1.80 -3.31 -21.20
N LEU A 64 -2.72 -2.39 -20.92
CA LEU A 64 -2.36 -1.02 -20.56
C LEU A 64 -1.82 -0.96 -19.14
N ILE A 65 -0.79 -0.17 -18.93
CA ILE A 65 -0.28 0.16 -17.60
C ILE A 65 -1.20 1.21 -16.97
N GLY A 66 -1.91 0.83 -15.90
CA GLY A 66 -2.74 1.76 -15.14
C GLY A 66 -1.91 2.73 -14.28
N PHE A 67 -0.87 2.20 -13.62
CA PHE A 67 0.12 2.97 -12.86
C PHE A 67 1.48 2.29 -13.04
N GLY A 68 2.50 3.08 -13.40
CA GLY A 68 3.84 2.55 -13.74
C GLY A 68 4.53 1.84 -12.57
N GLU A 69 5.53 1.03 -12.89
CA GLU A 69 6.42 0.46 -11.87
C GLU A 69 7.08 1.55 -11.03
N HIS A 70 7.13 1.35 -9.72
CA HIS A 70 7.77 2.25 -8.76
C HIS A 70 7.94 1.54 -7.41
N THR A 71 8.76 2.14 -6.55
CA THR A 71 8.75 1.92 -5.11
C THR A 71 8.03 3.09 -4.42
N ASP A 72 7.49 2.84 -3.24
CA ASP A 72 6.87 3.89 -2.42
C ASP A 72 7.95 4.58 -1.57
N PRO A 73 8.06 5.92 -1.59
CA PRO A 73 9.14 6.61 -0.88
C PRO A 73 8.93 6.71 0.64
N GLN A 74 7.70 6.49 1.13
CA GLN A 74 7.37 6.60 2.56
C GLN A 74 7.84 5.36 3.37
N ILE A 75 7.50 5.28 4.66
CA ILE A 75 7.83 4.13 5.52
C ILE A 75 6.96 2.90 5.18
N LEU A 76 5.65 3.11 5.02
CA LEU A 76 4.66 2.06 4.87
C LEU A 76 3.48 2.53 4.01
N THR A 77 3.02 1.70 3.09
CA THR A 77 1.75 1.88 2.37
C THR A 77 0.77 0.78 2.77
N VAL A 78 -0.46 1.17 3.12
CA VAL A 78 -1.58 0.23 3.31
C VAL A 78 -2.57 0.41 2.17
N LEU A 79 -2.63 -0.58 1.28
CA LEU A 79 -3.43 -0.58 0.07
C LEU A 79 -4.66 -1.49 0.24
N ARG A 80 -5.82 -0.99 -0.20
CA ARG A 80 -7.04 -1.78 -0.34
C ARG A 80 -7.64 -1.52 -1.71
N SER A 81 -8.01 -2.59 -2.42
CA SER A 81 -8.67 -2.51 -3.73
C SER A 81 -10.06 -3.12 -3.69
N ASN A 82 -10.80 -2.97 -4.80
CA ASN A 82 -12.01 -3.75 -5.05
C ASN A 82 -11.63 -5.13 -5.62
N ASN A 83 -12.61 -5.87 -6.14
CA ASN A 83 -12.38 -7.20 -6.70
C ASN A 83 -11.84 -7.18 -8.15
N THR A 84 -11.22 -6.08 -8.60
CA THR A 84 -10.65 -5.95 -9.95
C THR A 84 -9.16 -6.25 -9.90
N ALA A 85 -8.69 -7.18 -10.73
CA ALA A 85 -7.27 -7.50 -10.87
C ALA A 85 -6.48 -6.35 -11.52
N GLY A 86 -5.17 -6.27 -11.28
CA GLY A 86 -4.29 -5.30 -11.93
C GLY A 86 -3.01 -4.96 -11.16
N LEU A 87 -2.95 -5.26 -9.87
CA LEU A 87 -1.71 -5.14 -9.10
C LEU A 87 -0.76 -6.29 -9.46
N GLU A 88 0.48 -5.94 -9.79
CA GLU A 88 1.59 -6.87 -9.97
C GLU A 88 2.76 -6.40 -9.10
N ILE A 89 3.53 -7.33 -8.54
CA ILE A 89 4.75 -7.04 -7.77
C ILE A 89 5.95 -7.64 -8.48
N CYS A 90 7.08 -6.94 -8.44
CA CYS A 90 8.34 -7.44 -8.98
C CYS A 90 9.06 -8.27 -7.91
N LEU A 91 9.39 -9.52 -8.25
CA LEU A 91 10.16 -10.42 -7.41
C LEU A 91 11.66 -10.11 -7.53
N ARG A 92 12.46 -10.68 -6.61
CA ARG A 92 13.93 -10.45 -6.58
C ARG A 92 14.65 -10.93 -7.85
N ASP A 93 14.05 -11.83 -8.61
CA ASP A 93 14.58 -12.31 -9.89
C ASP A 93 14.17 -11.44 -11.10
N GLY A 94 13.44 -10.35 -10.85
CA GLY A 94 12.94 -9.43 -11.88
C GLY A 94 11.64 -9.89 -12.54
N SER A 95 11.07 -11.03 -12.14
CA SER A 95 9.78 -11.49 -12.64
C SER A 95 8.61 -10.76 -11.98
N TRP A 96 7.53 -10.54 -12.73
CA TRP A 96 6.32 -9.90 -12.24
C TRP A 96 5.29 -10.95 -11.81
N LEU A 97 4.80 -10.83 -10.57
CA LEU A 97 3.79 -11.70 -9.99
C LEU A 97 2.47 -10.93 -9.82
N PRO A 98 1.36 -11.39 -10.44
CA PRO A 98 0.05 -10.80 -10.18
C PRO A 98 -0.43 -11.12 -8.77
N VAL A 99 -0.94 -10.10 -8.07
CA VAL A 99 -1.54 -10.26 -6.76
C VAL A 99 -3.05 -10.40 -6.93
N PRO A 100 -3.66 -11.54 -6.51
CA PRO A 100 -5.11 -11.70 -6.57
C PRO A 100 -5.82 -10.62 -5.74
N PRO A 101 -6.85 -9.94 -6.29
CA PRO A 101 -7.60 -8.96 -5.52
C PRO A 101 -8.41 -9.65 -4.41
N ASP A 102 -8.41 -9.06 -3.22
CA ASP A 102 -9.29 -9.45 -2.12
C ASP A 102 -9.88 -8.19 -1.48
N PRO A 103 -11.19 -7.93 -1.66
CA PRO A 103 -11.82 -6.72 -1.12
C PRO A 103 -11.94 -6.69 0.41
N ASN A 104 -11.66 -7.81 1.09
CA ASN A 104 -11.72 -7.97 2.55
C ASN A 104 -10.34 -7.91 3.22
N SER A 105 -9.25 -7.87 2.44
CA SER A 105 -7.88 -7.80 2.94
C SER A 105 -7.23 -6.48 2.57
N VAL A 106 -6.10 -6.20 3.22
CA VAL A 106 -5.20 -5.10 2.85
C VAL A 106 -3.85 -5.67 2.39
N ILE A 107 -3.20 -4.96 1.50
CA ILE A 107 -1.83 -5.23 1.05
C ILE A 107 -0.95 -4.17 1.69
N VAL A 108 0.20 -4.60 2.22
CA VAL A 108 1.13 -3.72 2.92
C VAL A 108 2.44 -3.71 2.16
N ASN A 109 2.87 -2.52 1.71
CA ASN A 109 4.18 -2.33 1.08
C ASN A 109 5.13 -1.70 2.08
N VAL A 110 6.36 -2.22 2.12
CA VAL A 110 7.50 -1.55 2.76
C VAL A 110 8.00 -0.51 1.77
N GLY A 111 8.13 0.74 2.20
CA GLY A 111 8.66 1.80 1.35
C GLY A 111 10.14 2.08 1.61
N ASP A 112 10.73 2.90 0.76
CA ASP A 112 12.17 3.14 0.68
C ASP A 112 12.75 3.71 2.00
N ALA A 113 11.97 4.51 2.74
CA ALA A 113 12.41 5.08 4.01
C ALA A 113 12.51 4.05 5.15
N MET A 114 11.87 2.89 5.00
CA MET A 114 11.92 1.79 5.97
C MET A 114 13.02 0.77 5.67
N GLN A 115 13.49 0.71 4.41
CA GLN A 115 14.52 -0.24 3.96
C GLN A 115 15.91 0.13 4.49
#